data_AF-A0A519NLS2-F1
#
_entry.id   AF-A0A519NLS2-F1
#
_cell.length_a   1.000
_cell.length_b   1.000
_cell.length_c   1.000
_cell.angle_alpha   90.00
_cell.angle_beta   90.00
_cell.angle_gamma   90.00
#
_symmetry.space_group_name_H-M   'P 1'
#
loop_
_entity.id
_entity.type
_entity.pdbx_description
1 polymer ?
#
loop_
_entity_poly.entity_id
_entity_poly.type
_entity_poly.pdbx_seq_one_letter_code
_entity_poly.pdbx_strand_id
1 'polypeptide(L)'
;PPDLIAWRARPAGRVGFHNDCFLASDTDVGTYDEDPALRARQRAVMQALGDIAPFGGETCNPADEAGARPRTDCADILGEGAAFNLTYLNDSYYRRAFHERWIAGGCMDQVRRSMGYRFALGAAEVPQRTTPGARFEVSLAVQNLGWSRPMNARPVEIVLVHAETGEVRRLPASGVDARDWGPGETAARLGVATPVDLAPGRWRVLLALPDADPRLVGDARYAIRFANADDAAKGQGWDAALGAFALGAEITVD
;
A
#
# COMPACT_ATOMS: atom_id res chain seq x y z
N PRO A 1 4.32 -23.84 2.93
CA PRO A 1 3.65 -23.90 1.62
C PRO A 1 4.65 -23.44 0.55
N PRO A 2 4.80 -24.13 -0.59
CA PRO A 2 5.80 -23.80 -1.61
C PRO A 2 5.65 -22.40 -2.24
N ASP A 3 4.54 -21.72 -1.94
CA ASP A 3 4.19 -20.34 -2.30
C ASP A 3 4.64 -19.27 -1.27
N LEU A 4 5.06 -19.64 -0.06
CA LEU A 4 5.59 -18.69 0.93
C LEU A 4 7.02 -18.20 0.61
N ILE A 5 7.68 -18.79 -0.39
CA ILE A 5 9.09 -18.56 -0.74
C ILE A 5 9.23 -18.40 -2.26
N ALA A 6 8.28 -17.74 -2.93
CA ALA A 6 8.51 -17.23 -4.28
C ALA A 6 9.28 -15.90 -4.18
N TRP A 7 10.60 -15.99 -3.94
CA TRP A 7 11.50 -14.83 -3.99
C TRP A 7 11.65 -14.40 -5.46
N ARG A 8 10.82 -13.45 -5.90
CA ARG A 8 11.29 -12.56 -6.98
C ARG A 8 12.56 -11.87 -6.45
N ALA A 9 13.61 -11.86 -7.26
CA ALA A 9 14.91 -11.32 -6.90
C ALA A 9 14.84 -9.79 -6.68
N ARG A 10 14.41 -9.39 -5.49
CA ARG A 10 14.75 -8.10 -4.87
C ARG A 10 15.72 -8.42 -3.73
N PRO A 11 16.67 -7.53 -3.37
CA PRO A 11 17.34 -7.63 -2.08
C PRO A 11 16.24 -7.69 -1.03
N ALA A 12 16.03 -8.86 -0.44
CA ALA A 12 14.98 -9.04 0.54
C ALA A 12 15.34 -8.20 1.75
N GLY A 13 14.64 -7.09 1.96
CA GLY A 13 14.66 -6.35 3.21
C GLY A 13 14.12 -7.24 4.33
N ARG A 14 14.98 -8.14 4.83
CA ARG A 14 14.64 -9.13 5.88
C ARG A 14 14.52 -8.48 7.25
N VAL A 15 15.13 -7.31 7.41
CA VAL A 15 15.23 -6.58 8.67
C VAL A 15 14.75 -5.15 8.39
N GLY A 16 13.71 -4.74 9.09
CA GLY A 16 13.26 -3.35 9.11
C GLY A 16 14.06 -2.53 10.12
N PHE A 17 13.84 -1.22 10.12
CA PHE A 17 14.45 -0.31 11.08
C PHE A 17 13.38 0.36 11.93
N HIS A 18 13.60 0.34 13.24
CA HIS A 18 12.78 1.02 14.23
C HIS A 18 13.58 2.17 14.81
N ASN A 19 13.04 3.38 14.76
CA ASN A 19 13.63 4.56 15.39
C ASN A 19 12.78 4.98 16.60
N ASP A 20 13.33 4.78 17.79
CA ASP A 20 12.66 4.97 19.08
C ASP A 20 12.48 6.46 19.45
N CYS A 21 13.13 7.35 18.69
CA CYS A 21 13.19 8.78 18.96
C CYS A 21 13.10 9.59 17.66
N PHE A 22 12.31 9.10 16.70
CA PHE A 22 12.21 9.70 15.38
C PHE A 22 11.81 11.18 15.48
N LEU A 23 12.59 12.05 14.84
CA LEU A 23 12.45 13.52 14.84
C LEU A 23 12.82 14.24 16.15
N ALA A 24 13.30 13.52 17.17
CA ALA A 24 13.52 14.09 18.51
C ALA A 24 14.72 15.04 18.60
N SER A 25 15.76 14.82 17.79
CA SER A 25 16.94 15.68 17.76
C SER A 25 17.71 15.39 16.48
N ASP A 26 18.80 16.10 16.19
CA ASP A 26 19.61 15.79 15.00
C ASP A 26 20.01 14.31 14.94
N THR A 27 20.30 13.70 16.09
CA THR A 27 20.68 12.29 16.22
C THR A 27 19.51 11.35 16.52
N ASP A 28 18.30 11.87 16.66
CA ASP A 28 17.15 11.15 17.22
C ASP A 28 17.53 10.48 18.56
N VAL A 29 18.08 11.30 19.47
CA VAL A 29 18.52 10.98 20.84
C VAL A 29 19.41 9.73 20.88
N GLY A 30 20.50 9.78 20.11
CA GLY A 30 21.52 8.72 20.05
C GLY A 30 21.18 7.56 19.11
N THR A 31 20.08 7.61 18.37
CA THR A 31 19.79 6.64 17.29
C THR A 31 20.84 6.72 16.17
N TYR A 32 21.26 7.93 15.84
CA TYR A 32 22.30 8.22 14.87
C TYR A 32 23.55 8.81 15.54
N ASP A 33 24.64 8.85 14.78
CA ASP A 33 25.94 9.33 15.27
C ASP A 33 25.92 10.85 15.57
N GLU A 34 26.77 11.28 16.51
CA GLU A 34 26.99 12.70 16.81
C GLU A 34 27.75 13.40 15.67
N ASP A 35 28.65 12.70 14.98
CA ASP A 35 29.36 13.21 13.81
C ASP A 35 28.38 13.44 12.65
N PRO A 36 28.26 14.68 12.13
CA PRO A 36 27.29 15.01 11.08
C PRO A 36 27.48 14.23 9.77
N ALA A 37 28.72 13.89 9.41
CA ALA A 37 29.01 13.17 8.17
C ALA A 37 28.66 11.69 8.30
N LEU A 38 28.96 11.07 9.45
CA LEU A 38 28.54 9.69 9.74
C LEU A 38 27.02 9.60 9.85
N ARG A 39 26.39 10.53 10.56
CA ARG A 39 24.94 10.63 10.68
C ARG A 39 24.23 10.73 9.34
N ALA A 40 24.70 11.61 8.46
CA ALA A 40 24.13 11.75 7.11
C ALA A 40 24.21 10.43 6.33
N ARG A 41 25.33 9.70 6.43
CA ARG A 41 25.48 8.38 5.81
C ARG A 41 24.53 7.35 6.41
N GLN A 42 24.42 7.28 7.73
CA GLN A 42 23.50 6.36 8.41
C GLN A 42 22.04 6.63 8.01
N ARG A 43 21.62 7.90 8.02
CA ARG A 43 20.27 8.30 7.58
C ARG A 43 20.02 7.91 6.13
N ALA A 44 20.97 8.16 5.23
CA ALA A 44 20.84 7.76 3.82
C ALA A 44 20.70 6.23 3.64
N VAL A 45 21.44 5.43 4.41
CA VAL A 45 21.28 3.96 4.40
C VAL A 45 19.91 3.55 4.93
N MET A 46 19.41 4.20 5.99
CA MET A 46 18.08 3.89 6.54
C MET A 46 16.95 4.32 5.60
N GLN A 47 17.09 5.43 4.88
CA GLN A 47 16.15 5.84 3.83
C GLN A 47 16.10 4.80 2.71
N ALA A 48 17.26 4.38 2.21
CA ALA A 48 17.34 3.33 1.19
C ALA A 48 16.80 1.97 1.69
N LEU A 49 16.94 1.67 2.98
CA LEU A 49 16.34 0.48 3.58
C LEU A 49 14.80 0.57 3.57
N GLY A 50 14.24 1.76 3.80
CA GLY A 50 12.80 2.04 3.72
C GLY A 50 12.20 1.71 2.35
N ASP A 51 12.99 1.67 1.26
CA ASP A 51 12.52 1.26 -0.07
C ASP A 51 12.20 -0.24 -0.15
N ILE A 52 12.77 -1.07 0.73
CA ILE A 52 12.70 -2.52 0.63
C ILE A 52 12.31 -3.23 1.92
N ALA A 53 12.23 -2.53 3.04
CA ALA A 53 11.87 -3.04 4.36
C ALA A 53 11.02 -2.02 5.13
N PRO A 54 10.22 -2.44 6.12
CA PRO A 54 9.46 -1.50 6.94
C PRO A 54 10.37 -0.59 7.76
N PHE A 55 10.10 0.70 7.67
CA PHE A 55 10.58 1.71 8.60
C PHE A 55 9.42 2.23 9.45
N GLY A 56 9.65 2.38 10.74
CA GLY A 56 8.69 2.96 11.68
C GLY A 56 9.36 3.28 13.01
N GLY A 57 8.57 3.65 14.00
CA GLY A 57 9.16 4.12 15.24
C GLY A 57 8.17 4.72 16.22
N GLU A 58 8.72 5.55 17.08
CA GLU A 58 7.99 6.45 17.94
C GLU A 58 8.70 7.81 18.06
N THR A 59 8.00 8.79 18.61
CA THR A 59 8.58 10.07 19.01
C THR A 59 8.95 10.01 20.48
N CYS A 60 10.03 10.66 20.90
CA CYS A 60 10.45 10.68 22.30
C CYS A 60 10.78 12.10 22.79
N ASN A 61 11.19 12.24 24.04
CA ASN A 61 11.52 13.53 24.64
C ASN A 61 12.84 14.10 24.09
N PRO A 62 12.83 15.22 23.33
CA PRO A 62 14.06 15.85 22.86
C PRO A 62 15.02 16.25 23.97
N ALA A 63 14.51 16.54 25.17
CA ALA A 63 15.34 16.96 26.30
C ALA A 63 16.22 15.82 26.87
N ASP A 64 16.04 14.59 26.40
CA ASP A 64 16.92 13.47 26.72
C ASP A 64 18.29 13.61 26.01
N GLU A 65 18.42 14.52 25.03
CA GLU A 65 19.69 14.96 24.44
C GLU A 65 19.99 16.43 24.78
N ALA A 66 21.21 16.70 25.23
CA ALA A 66 21.64 18.06 25.56
C ALA A 66 21.77 18.92 24.29
N GLY A 67 21.03 20.03 24.24
CA GLY A 67 21.07 20.95 23.09
C GLY A 67 20.30 20.44 21.86
N ALA A 68 19.38 19.49 22.06
CA ALA A 68 18.57 18.93 21.00
C ALA A 68 17.88 19.98 20.12
N ARG A 69 17.89 19.73 18.81
CA ARG A 69 17.13 20.47 17.81
C ARG A 69 16.00 19.59 17.27
N PRO A 70 14.81 19.61 17.90
CA PRO A 70 13.76 18.69 17.52
C PRO A 70 13.08 19.14 16.23
N ARG A 71 12.80 18.18 15.35
CA ARG A 71 12.20 18.38 14.03
C ARG A 71 10.69 18.15 14.10
N THR A 72 10.02 19.04 14.83
CA THR A 72 8.63 18.83 15.26
C THR A 72 7.55 19.42 14.34
N ASP A 73 7.93 20.21 13.34
CA ASP A 73 6.96 20.93 12.52
C ASP A 73 6.34 20.05 11.44
N CYS A 74 5.25 20.54 10.84
CA CYS A 74 4.60 19.84 9.73
C CYS A 74 5.54 19.58 8.56
N ALA A 75 6.42 20.54 8.24
CA ALA A 75 7.41 20.37 7.18
C ALA A 75 8.36 19.20 7.46
N ASP A 76 8.72 18.99 8.74
CA ASP A 76 9.64 17.93 9.14
C ASP A 76 9.02 16.54 8.94
N ILE A 77 7.84 16.29 9.51
CA ILE A 77 7.19 14.97 9.38
C ILE A 77 6.76 14.67 7.94
N LEU A 78 6.33 15.69 7.18
CA LEU A 78 5.96 15.50 5.78
C LEU A 78 7.18 15.23 4.89
N GLY A 79 8.32 15.86 5.21
CA GLY A 79 9.58 15.64 4.49
C GLY A 79 10.23 14.30 4.85
N GLU A 80 10.45 14.05 6.13
CA GLU A 80 11.14 12.84 6.59
C GLU A 80 10.26 11.59 6.53
N GLY A 81 8.95 11.71 6.79
CA GLY A 81 8.02 10.59 6.63
C GLY A 81 8.03 10.04 5.20
N ALA A 82 8.08 10.93 4.20
CA ALA A 82 8.26 10.57 2.81
C ALA A 82 9.65 10.00 2.51
N ALA A 83 10.72 10.68 2.96
CA ALA A 83 12.08 10.28 2.65
C ALA A 83 12.47 8.89 3.20
N PHE A 84 11.89 8.49 4.34
CA PHE A 84 12.15 7.20 4.96
C PHE A 84 11.08 6.14 4.66
N ASN A 85 10.08 6.44 3.82
CA ASN A 85 8.94 5.55 3.54
C ASN A 85 8.23 5.06 4.81
N LEU A 86 7.92 5.99 5.72
CA LEU A 86 7.36 5.70 7.04
C LEU A 86 6.10 4.85 6.95
N THR A 87 6.15 3.66 7.55
CA THR A 87 5.07 2.67 7.50
C THR A 87 4.13 2.76 8.71
N TYR A 88 4.69 3.04 9.88
CA TYR A 88 3.95 3.15 11.13
C TYR A 88 4.66 4.10 12.10
N LEU A 89 3.90 4.70 13.01
CA LEU A 89 4.42 5.53 14.09
C LEU A 89 3.53 5.33 15.34
N ASN A 90 4.14 5.20 16.50
CA ASN A 90 3.42 5.16 17.77
C ASN A 90 2.72 6.51 18.01
N ASP A 91 1.38 6.51 18.10
CA ASP A 91 0.58 7.72 18.29
C ASP A 91 0.28 8.04 19.76
N SER A 92 0.75 7.19 20.69
CA SER A 92 0.42 7.27 22.11
C SER A 92 1.54 7.88 22.96
N TYR A 93 2.79 7.73 22.53
CA TYR A 93 3.97 8.20 23.27
C TYR A 93 4.41 9.61 22.84
N TYR A 94 4.95 10.37 23.81
CA TYR A 94 5.46 11.75 23.69
C TYR A 94 4.76 12.67 22.68
N ARG A 95 3.43 12.75 22.77
CA ARG A 95 2.59 13.46 21.78
C ARG A 95 2.73 14.97 21.74
N ARG A 96 3.01 15.60 22.89
CA ARG A 96 2.91 17.05 23.08
C ARG A 96 3.78 17.86 22.12
N ALA A 97 5.02 17.46 21.92
CA ALA A 97 5.92 18.20 21.04
C ALA A 97 5.70 17.89 19.55
N PHE A 98 5.11 16.74 19.22
CA PHE A 98 5.00 16.21 17.85
C PHE A 98 3.55 16.17 17.38
N HIS A 99 2.83 15.10 17.71
CA HIS A 99 1.45 14.86 17.29
C HIS A 99 0.52 16.05 17.56
N GLU A 100 0.58 16.65 18.75
CA GLU A 100 -0.24 17.83 19.09
C GLU A 100 0.15 19.06 18.27
N ARG A 101 1.44 19.21 17.96
CA ARG A 101 1.94 20.27 17.09
C ARG A 101 1.53 20.06 15.63
N TRP A 102 1.52 18.82 15.13
CA TRP A 102 1.02 18.48 13.79
C TRP A 102 -0.50 18.69 13.67
N ILE A 103 -1.25 18.44 14.75
CA ILE A 103 -2.66 18.76 14.85
C ILE A 103 -2.86 20.28 14.80
N ALA A 104 -2.13 21.03 15.63
CA ALA A 104 -2.21 22.50 15.64
C ALA A 104 -1.77 23.13 14.31
N GLY A 105 -0.80 22.53 13.63
CA GLY A 105 -0.34 22.91 12.29
C GLY A 105 -1.23 22.42 11.15
N GLY A 106 -2.28 21.64 11.42
CA GLY A 106 -3.25 21.18 10.43
C GLY A 106 -2.78 20.06 9.48
N CYS A 107 -1.60 19.49 9.68
CA CYS A 107 -1.05 18.46 8.79
C CYS A 107 -1.29 17.01 9.25
N MET A 108 -1.74 16.79 10.49
CA MET A 108 -1.86 15.43 11.05
C MET A 108 -2.72 14.48 10.19
N ASP A 109 -3.77 15.00 9.57
CA ASP A 109 -4.63 14.26 8.66
C ASP A 109 -3.89 13.79 7.39
N GLN A 110 -2.98 14.61 6.87
CA GLN A 110 -2.10 14.21 5.77
C GLN A 110 -1.11 13.15 6.25
N VAL A 111 -0.44 13.36 7.39
CA VAL A 111 0.50 12.39 7.98
C VAL A 111 -0.15 11.01 8.11
N ARG A 112 -1.36 10.94 8.69
CA ARG A 112 -2.12 9.70 8.85
C ARG A 112 -2.45 9.01 7.53
N ARG A 113 -2.81 9.77 6.50
CA ARG A 113 -3.14 9.22 5.17
C ARG A 113 -1.90 8.82 4.37
N SER A 114 -0.75 9.41 4.68
CA SER A 114 0.49 9.17 3.95
C SER A 114 1.34 8.04 4.55
N MET A 115 1.22 7.71 5.84
CA MET A 115 1.92 6.55 6.39
C MET A 115 1.50 5.23 5.71
N GLY A 116 2.47 4.39 5.39
CA GLY A 116 2.24 3.12 4.70
C GLY A 116 1.84 3.30 3.24
N TYR A 117 1.12 2.33 2.69
CA TYR A 117 0.57 2.40 1.34
C TYR A 117 -0.86 2.96 1.35
N ARG A 118 -1.23 3.67 0.29
CA ARG A 118 -2.61 4.14 0.06
C ARG A 118 -2.92 4.13 -1.43
N PHE A 119 -3.41 3.01 -1.94
CA PHE A 119 -3.69 2.86 -3.36
C PHE A 119 -4.96 3.56 -3.80
N ALA A 120 -4.89 4.25 -4.92
CA ALA A 120 -6.01 4.72 -5.69
C ALA A 120 -5.85 4.25 -7.14
N LEU A 121 -6.96 3.96 -7.80
CA LEU A 121 -7.01 3.60 -9.20
C LEU A 121 -7.09 4.88 -10.03
N GLY A 122 -6.10 5.11 -10.88
CA GLY A 122 -6.12 6.18 -11.87
C GLY A 122 -6.92 5.79 -13.11
N ALA A 123 -6.66 4.59 -13.63
CA ALA A 123 -7.35 4.04 -14.79
C ALA A 123 -7.36 2.50 -14.77
N ALA A 124 -8.35 1.91 -15.43
CA ALA A 124 -8.40 0.48 -15.73
C ALA A 124 -8.91 0.25 -17.15
N GLU A 125 -8.24 -0.62 -17.88
CA GLU A 125 -8.64 -1.06 -19.21
C GLU A 125 -8.91 -2.55 -19.17
N VAL A 126 -10.16 -2.91 -19.49
CA VAL A 126 -10.67 -4.28 -19.49
C VAL A 126 -11.12 -4.62 -20.91
N PRO A 127 -10.77 -5.80 -21.45
CA PRO A 127 -11.27 -6.26 -22.73
C PRO A 127 -12.79 -6.36 -22.73
N GLN A 128 -13.44 -5.98 -23.83
CA GLN A 128 -14.90 -6.02 -23.92
C GLN A 128 -15.47 -7.44 -23.97
N ARG A 129 -14.66 -8.40 -24.45
CA ARG A 129 -15.07 -9.79 -24.68
C ARG A 129 -14.01 -10.79 -24.27
N THR A 130 -14.45 -11.97 -23.87
CA THR A 130 -13.64 -13.17 -23.67
C THR A 130 -14.49 -14.40 -23.97
N THR A 131 -13.87 -15.57 -23.98
CA THR A 131 -14.54 -16.87 -24.08
C THR A 131 -14.11 -17.76 -22.91
N PRO A 132 -14.88 -18.79 -22.55
CA PRO A 132 -14.48 -19.75 -21.53
C PRO A 132 -13.14 -20.43 -21.90
N GLY A 133 -12.24 -20.58 -20.93
CA GLY A 133 -10.91 -21.17 -21.11
C GLY A 133 -9.86 -20.28 -21.80
N ALA A 134 -10.21 -19.06 -22.20
CA ALA A 134 -9.30 -18.10 -22.81
C ALA A 134 -8.39 -17.41 -21.78
N ARG A 135 -7.45 -16.61 -22.30
CA ARG A 135 -6.65 -15.67 -21.52
C ARG A 135 -6.94 -14.25 -21.99
N PHE A 136 -6.94 -13.32 -21.04
CA PHE A 136 -7.06 -11.89 -21.33
C PHE A 136 -6.16 -11.09 -20.39
N GLU A 137 -5.89 -9.84 -20.77
CA GLU A 137 -5.08 -8.91 -19.98
C GLU A 137 -5.93 -7.75 -19.49
N VAL A 138 -5.75 -7.34 -18.23
CA VAL A 138 -6.29 -6.08 -17.69
C VAL A 138 -5.13 -5.14 -17.42
N SER A 139 -5.18 -3.92 -17.96
CA SER A 139 -4.18 -2.89 -17.67
C SER A 139 -4.70 -1.93 -16.61
N LEU A 140 -3.86 -1.60 -15.63
CA LEU A 140 -4.16 -0.68 -14.54
C LEU A 140 -3.12 0.43 -14.47
N ALA A 141 -3.57 1.66 -14.19
CA ALA A 141 -2.74 2.72 -13.64
C ALA A 141 -3.08 2.87 -12.15
N VAL A 142 -2.15 2.46 -11.28
CA VAL A 142 -2.31 2.52 -9.82
C VAL A 142 -1.47 3.67 -9.28
N GLN A 143 -2.11 4.53 -8.50
CA GLN A 143 -1.45 5.59 -7.75
C GLN A 143 -1.31 5.15 -6.29
N ASN A 144 -0.09 5.06 -5.78
CA ASN A 144 0.14 4.99 -4.34
C ASN A 144 0.30 6.41 -3.79
N LEU A 145 -0.68 6.84 -3.00
CA LEU A 145 -0.73 8.14 -2.32
C LEU A 145 -0.03 8.13 -0.95
N GLY A 146 0.44 6.95 -0.52
CA GLY A 146 1.22 6.77 0.69
C GLY A 146 2.73 6.87 0.46
N TRP A 147 3.49 6.83 1.55
CA TRP A 147 4.95 6.91 1.57
C TRP A 147 5.62 5.55 1.42
N SER A 148 4.88 4.45 1.58
CA SER A 148 5.48 3.11 1.54
C SER A 148 4.75 2.18 0.58
N ARG A 149 5.43 1.12 0.16
CA ARG A 149 4.84 -0.02 -0.55
C ARG A 149 4.26 -1.03 0.45
N PRO A 150 3.38 -1.95 0.03
CA PRO A 150 3.04 -3.10 0.85
C PRO A 150 4.28 -3.96 1.14
N MET A 151 4.45 -4.36 2.40
CA MET A 151 5.53 -5.26 2.81
C MET A 151 5.10 -6.73 2.68
N ASN A 152 3.85 -7.02 3.04
CA ASN A 152 3.27 -8.35 2.92
C ASN A 152 2.77 -8.58 1.49
N ALA A 153 2.85 -9.83 1.03
CA ALA A 153 2.28 -10.23 -0.24
C ALA A 153 0.77 -9.99 -0.23
N ARG A 154 0.26 -9.50 -1.36
CA ARG A 154 -1.15 -9.23 -1.61
C ARG A 154 -1.45 -9.78 -2.99
N PRO A 155 -1.93 -11.04 -3.08
CA PRO A 155 -2.34 -11.62 -4.35
C PRO A 155 -3.28 -10.67 -5.04
N VAL A 156 -3.09 -10.47 -6.36
CA VAL A 156 -3.99 -9.63 -7.14
C VAL A 156 -4.98 -10.55 -7.83
N GLU A 157 -6.26 -10.26 -7.70
CA GLU A 157 -7.34 -11.05 -8.27
C GLU A 157 -8.29 -10.17 -9.06
N ILE A 158 -8.76 -10.68 -10.20
CA ILE A 158 -9.94 -10.16 -10.86
C ILE A 158 -11.15 -10.92 -10.36
N VAL A 159 -12.12 -10.20 -9.81
CA VAL A 159 -13.40 -10.77 -9.39
C VAL A 159 -14.44 -10.40 -10.44
N LEU A 160 -15.03 -11.41 -11.05
CA LEU A 160 -16.13 -11.27 -12.00
C LEU A 160 -17.44 -11.50 -11.25
N VAL A 161 -18.41 -10.62 -11.46
CA VAL A 161 -19.79 -10.77 -10.93
C VAL A 161 -20.77 -10.75 -12.10
N HIS A 162 -21.49 -11.86 -12.30
CA HIS A 162 -22.43 -11.99 -13.40
C HIS A 162 -23.60 -11.02 -13.21
N ALA A 163 -23.89 -10.22 -14.23
CA ALA A 163 -24.83 -9.10 -14.14
C ALA A 163 -26.27 -9.56 -13.83
N GLU A 164 -26.67 -10.74 -14.32
CA GLU A 164 -28.04 -11.26 -14.14
C GLU A 164 -28.20 -12.21 -12.94
N THR A 165 -27.32 -13.21 -12.80
CA THR A 165 -27.41 -14.24 -11.75
C THR A 165 -26.74 -13.84 -10.43
N GLY A 166 -25.85 -12.85 -10.45
CA GLY A 166 -25.00 -12.52 -9.31
C GLY A 166 -23.91 -13.57 -9.01
N GLU A 167 -23.68 -14.54 -9.90
CA GLU A 167 -22.58 -15.50 -9.76
C GLU A 167 -21.25 -14.77 -9.62
N VAL A 168 -20.38 -15.24 -8.72
CA VAL A 168 -19.08 -14.65 -8.44
C VAL A 168 -17.96 -15.62 -8.82
N ARG A 169 -16.98 -15.15 -9.60
CA ARG A 169 -15.76 -15.90 -9.94
C ARG A 169 -14.53 -15.09 -9.60
N ARG A 170 -13.65 -15.62 -8.75
CA ARG A 170 -12.36 -15.01 -8.40
C ARG A 170 -11.26 -15.64 -9.23
N LEU A 171 -10.55 -14.82 -10.00
CA LEU A 171 -9.52 -15.25 -10.93
C LEU A 171 -8.17 -14.66 -10.50
N PRO A 172 -7.18 -15.48 -10.13
CA PRO A 172 -5.86 -14.98 -9.78
C PRO A 172 -5.21 -14.31 -11.00
N ALA A 173 -4.63 -13.13 -10.80
CA ALA A 173 -3.86 -12.45 -11.81
C ALA A 173 -2.39 -12.89 -11.76
N SER A 174 -1.79 -13.02 -12.94
CA SER A 174 -0.37 -13.31 -13.14
C SER A 174 0.35 -12.10 -13.71
N GLY A 175 1.69 -12.09 -13.67
CA GLY A 175 2.50 -10.99 -14.20
C GLY A 175 2.66 -9.79 -13.26
N VAL A 176 1.96 -9.77 -12.13
CA VAL A 176 1.91 -8.65 -11.18
C VAL A 176 2.35 -9.04 -9.77
N ASP A 177 2.88 -8.07 -9.02
CA ASP A 177 3.08 -8.14 -7.57
C ASP A 177 2.70 -6.77 -6.98
N ALA A 178 1.69 -6.70 -6.11
CA ALA A 178 1.24 -5.43 -5.55
C ALA A 178 2.29 -4.76 -4.63
N ARG A 179 3.31 -5.50 -4.18
CA ARG A 179 4.45 -4.92 -3.45
C ARG A 179 5.33 -4.05 -4.35
N ASP A 180 5.16 -4.14 -5.67
CA ASP A 180 5.88 -3.31 -6.63
C ASP A 180 5.24 -1.92 -6.78
N TRP A 181 4.03 -1.70 -6.23
CA TRP A 181 3.31 -0.44 -6.28
C TRP A 181 3.84 0.52 -5.20
N GLY A 182 5.06 1.03 -5.41
CA GLY A 182 5.68 2.04 -4.54
C GLY A 182 5.00 3.40 -4.62
N PRO A 183 5.42 4.39 -3.79
CA PRO A 183 4.91 5.76 -3.85
C PRO A 183 4.92 6.33 -5.27
N GLY A 184 3.85 7.01 -5.66
CA GLY A 184 3.70 7.51 -7.02
C GLY A 184 2.84 6.60 -7.91
N GLU A 185 2.99 6.74 -9.23
CA GLU A 185 2.23 6.00 -10.22
C GLU A 185 2.95 4.71 -10.63
N THR A 186 2.19 3.63 -10.80
CA THR A 186 2.65 2.36 -11.34
C THR A 186 1.67 1.86 -12.40
N ALA A 187 2.17 1.58 -13.60
CA ALA A 187 1.44 0.84 -14.62
C ALA A 187 1.59 -0.67 -14.36
N ALA A 188 0.46 -1.38 -14.27
CA ALA A 188 0.43 -2.82 -14.03
C ALA A 188 -0.38 -3.54 -15.12
N ARG A 189 0.12 -4.70 -15.55
CA ARG A 189 -0.58 -5.58 -16.50
C ARG A 189 -0.89 -6.91 -15.83
N LEU A 190 -2.16 -7.26 -15.81
CA LEU A 190 -2.70 -8.43 -15.12
C LEU A 190 -3.05 -9.50 -16.16
N GLY A 191 -2.31 -10.59 -16.20
CA GLY A 191 -2.66 -11.74 -17.02
C GLY A 191 -3.68 -12.63 -16.31
N VAL A 192 -4.87 -12.80 -16.89
CA VAL A 192 -5.99 -13.56 -16.30
C VAL A 192 -6.39 -14.71 -17.23
N ALA A 193 -6.70 -15.87 -16.65
CA ALA A 193 -7.27 -17.00 -17.37
C ALA A 193 -8.73 -17.19 -16.96
N THR A 194 -9.64 -17.30 -17.93
CA THR A 194 -11.03 -17.67 -17.66
C THR A 194 -11.14 -19.18 -17.47
N PRO A 195 -11.98 -19.63 -16.54
CA PRO A 195 -12.27 -21.05 -16.40
C PRO A 195 -13.17 -21.54 -17.55
N VAL A 196 -13.11 -22.83 -17.86
CA VAL A 196 -13.83 -23.43 -19.00
C VAL A 196 -15.35 -23.52 -18.80
N ASP A 197 -15.80 -23.41 -17.55
CA ASP A 197 -17.20 -23.43 -17.12
C ASP A 197 -17.71 -22.03 -16.77
N LEU A 198 -17.06 -20.97 -17.26
CA LEU A 198 -17.55 -19.60 -17.08
C LEU A 198 -18.83 -19.42 -17.90
N ALA A 199 -19.94 -19.06 -17.25
CA ALA A 199 -21.22 -18.88 -17.94
C ALA A 199 -21.17 -17.71 -18.94
N PRO A 200 -21.84 -17.85 -20.11
CA PRO A 200 -21.96 -16.76 -21.07
C PRO A 200 -22.82 -15.63 -20.49
N GLY A 201 -22.55 -14.40 -20.90
CA GLY A 201 -23.26 -13.21 -20.42
C GLY A 201 -22.33 -12.06 -20.04
N ARG A 202 -22.91 -11.02 -19.44
CA ARG A 202 -22.15 -9.84 -18.99
C ARG A 202 -21.69 -9.99 -17.55
N TRP A 203 -20.43 -9.64 -17.31
CA TRP A 203 -19.81 -9.72 -16.01
C TRP A 203 -19.21 -8.37 -15.64
N ARG A 204 -19.58 -7.85 -14.47
CA ARG A 204 -18.88 -6.71 -13.85
C ARG A 204 -17.49 -7.15 -13.41
N VAL A 205 -16.51 -6.26 -13.57
CA VAL A 205 -15.12 -6.53 -13.22
C VAL A 205 -14.71 -5.72 -11.99
N LEU A 206 -14.22 -6.44 -10.98
CA LEU A 206 -13.68 -5.85 -9.76
C LEU A 206 -12.23 -6.32 -9.57
N LEU A 207 -11.44 -5.53 -8.84
CA LEU A 207 -10.07 -5.81 -8.46
C LEU A 207 -10.01 -6.09 -6.95
N ALA A 208 -9.42 -7.22 -6.57
CA ALA A 208 -9.23 -7.58 -5.16
C ALA A 208 -7.76 -7.82 -4.83
N LEU A 209 -7.36 -7.35 -3.65
CA LEU A 209 -6.05 -7.57 -3.05
C LEU A 209 -6.22 -8.17 -1.65
N PRO A 210 -6.65 -9.45 -1.53
CA PRO A 210 -6.83 -10.11 -0.24
C PRO A 210 -5.49 -10.30 0.49
N ASP A 211 -5.58 -10.71 1.75
CA ASP A 211 -4.39 -11.23 2.44
C ASP A 211 -3.96 -12.57 1.84
N ALA A 212 -2.66 -12.84 1.85
CA ALA A 212 -2.11 -14.08 1.31
C ALA A 212 -2.31 -15.28 2.25
N ASP A 213 -2.55 -15.06 3.55
CA ASP A 213 -2.80 -16.14 4.49
C ASP A 213 -4.17 -16.79 4.21
N PRO A 214 -4.23 -18.13 3.99
CA PRO A 214 -5.48 -18.83 3.73
C PRO A 214 -6.54 -18.66 4.83
N ARG A 215 -6.16 -18.29 6.05
CA ARG A 215 -7.08 -18.02 7.16
C ARG A 215 -7.74 -16.64 7.06
N LEU A 216 -7.14 -15.73 6.30
CA LEU A 216 -7.55 -14.32 6.18
C LEU A 216 -8.02 -13.96 4.78
N VAL A 217 -7.72 -14.77 3.75
CA VAL A 217 -8.03 -14.50 2.33
C VAL A 217 -9.52 -14.20 2.08
N GLY A 218 -10.42 -14.81 2.83
CA GLY A 218 -11.87 -14.60 2.73
C GLY A 218 -12.43 -13.46 3.60
N ASP A 219 -11.60 -12.79 4.39
CA ASP A 219 -12.02 -11.71 5.28
C ASP A 219 -11.67 -10.34 4.69
N ALA A 220 -12.70 -9.64 4.20
CA ALA A 220 -12.56 -8.34 3.55
C ALA A 220 -11.89 -7.27 4.41
N ARG A 221 -11.83 -7.43 5.74
CA ARG A 221 -11.11 -6.51 6.65
C ARG A 221 -9.60 -6.56 6.46
N TYR A 222 -9.08 -7.66 5.92
CA TYR A 222 -7.66 -7.85 5.63
C TYR A 222 -7.31 -7.62 4.16
N ALA A 223 -8.30 -7.36 3.31
CA ALA A 223 -8.09 -6.94 1.92
C ALA A 223 -7.68 -5.46 1.85
N ILE A 224 -6.88 -5.11 0.84
CA ILE A 224 -6.56 -3.71 0.58
C ILE A 224 -7.74 -3.04 -0.10
N ARG A 225 -8.37 -2.09 0.61
CA ARG A 225 -9.36 -1.18 0.04
C ARG A 225 -8.68 -0.02 -0.69
N PHE A 226 -9.09 0.20 -1.92
CA PHE A 226 -8.66 1.37 -2.70
C PHE A 226 -9.28 2.66 -2.12
N ALA A 227 -8.49 3.72 -2.10
CA ALA A 227 -8.80 5.02 -1.53
C ALA A 227 -9.66 5.91 -2.44
N ASN A 228 -10.07 5.42 -3.61
CA ASN A 228 -11.04 6.08 -4.47
C ASN A 228 -12.35 6.32 -3.71
N ALA A 229 -12.96 7.48 -3.95
CA ALA A 229 -14.36 7.67 -3.58
C ALA A 229 -15.23 6.74 -4.44
N ASP A 230 -16.34 6.28 -3.88
CA ASP A 230 -17.35 5.60 -4.66
C ASP A 230 -17.93 6.59 -5.69
N ASP A 231 -18.08 6.16 -6.93
CA ASP A 231 -18.57 6.96 -8.04
C ASP A 231 -19.59 6.13 -8.82
N ALA A 232 -20.86 6.32 -8.48
CA ALA A 232 -21.97 5.59 -9.10
C ALA A 232 -22.08 5.86 -10.61
N ALA A 233 -21.71 7.06 -11.08
CA ALA A 233 -21.75 7.40 -12.49
C ALA A 233 -20.69 6.62 -13.29
N LYS A 234 -19.58 6.26 -12.66
CA LYS A 234 -18.54 5.39 -13.23
C LYS A 234 -18.72 3.92 -12.89
N GLY A 235 -19.72 3.55 -12.10
CA GLY A 235 -19.86 2.17 -11.60
C GLY A 235 -18.69 1.72 -10.72
N GLN A 236 -18.01 2.66 -10.06
CA GLN A 236 -16.87 2.42 -9.19
C GLN A 236 -17.28 2.46 -7.73
N GLY A 237 -16.74 1.55 -6.94
CA GLY A 237 -16.97 1.54 -5.50
C GLY A 237 -16.47 0.28 -4.81
N TRP A 238 -16.34 0.37 -3.48
CA TRP A 238 -15.91 -0.75 -2.65
C TRP A 238 -17.05 -1.74 -2.38
N ASP A 239 -16.85 -3.00 -2.74
CA ASP A 239 -17.71 -4.11 -2.33
C ASP A 239 -17.15 -4.77 -1.07
N ALA A 240 -17.80 -4.52 0.07
CA ALA A 240 -17.34 -5.01 1.37
C ALA A 240 -17.54 -6.51 1.57
N ALA A 241 -18.48 -7.15 0.87
CA ALA A 241 -18.69 -8.59 0.97
C ALA A 241 -17.63 -9.34 0.16
N LEU A 242 -17.23 -8.79 -0.98
CA LEU A 242 -16.22 -9.39 -1.86
C LEU A 242 -14.79 -8.97 -1.53
N GLY A 243 -14.60 -7.93 -0.72
CA GLY A 243 -13.28 -7.35 -0.44
C GLY A 243 -12.61 -6.86 -1.73
N ALA A 244 -13.40 -6.25 -2.62
CA ALA A 244 -12.99 -5.92 -3.98
C ALA A 244 -13.49 -4.53 -4.39
N PHE A 245 -12.72 -3.83 -5.23
CA PHE A 245 -13.09 -2.54 -5.78
C PHE A 245 -13.63 -2.69 -7.20
N ALA A 246 -14.84 -2.22 -7.47
CA ALA A 246 -15.43 -2.24 -8.81
C ALA A 246 -14.71 -1.26 -9.74
N LEU A 247 -14.28 -1.75 -10.90
CA LEU A 247 -13.49 -0.97 -11.86
C LEU A 247 -14.36 -0.01 -12.69
N GLY A 248 -15.68 -0.19 -12.68
CA GLY A 248 -16.58 0.52 -13.60
C GLY A 248 -16.62 -0.06 -15.00
N ALA A 249 -16.15 -1.31 -15.16
CA ALA A 249 -16.05 -1.99 -16.44
C ALA A 249 -16.81 -3.33 -16.43
N GLU A 250 -17.24 -3.75 -17.62
CA GLU A 250 -17.86 -5.05 -17.86
C GLU A 250 -17.07 -5.80 -18.94
N ILE A 251 -17.11 -7.12 -18.85
CA ILE A 251 -16.64 -8.04 -19.89
C ILE A 251 -17.78 -8.97 -20.29
N THR A 252 -17.96 -9.20 -21.59
CA THR A 252 -18.93 -10.17 -22.12
C THR A 252 -18.23 -11.50 -22.34
N VAL A 253 -18.81 -12.58 -21.82
CA VAL A 253 -18.40 -13.95 -22.10
C VAL A 253 -19.31 -14.49 -23.19
N ASP A 254 -18.72 -14.83 -24.34
CA ASP A 254 -19.43 -15.41 -25.50
C ASP A 254 -19.66 -16.92 -25.33
#